data_AF-A0A3B0WKF0-F1
#
_entry.id   AF-A0A3B0WKF0-F1
#
_cell.length_a   1.000
_cell.length_b   1.000
_cell.length_c   1.000
_cell.angle_alpha   90.00
_cell.angle_beta   90.00
_cell.angle_gamma   90.00
#
_symmetry.space_group_name_H-M   'P 1'
#
loop_
_entity.id
_entity.type
_entity.pdbx_description
1 polymer ?
#
loop_
_entity_poly.entity_id
_entity_poly.type
_entity_poly.pdbx_seq_one_letter_code
_entity_poly.pdbx_strand_id
1 'polypeptide(L)'
;MSNTEKDPIKIIVYADLNCPYCYALNERLEQLGMSHAANWRPIEHAPDIYKHNFTHIDKQELIQEVNDVISKSPDIILNLPDFRPNSNHASKLLATVIQYHPEKEVECRTLFYRALWQQGLDISDANTLNDLLASIDFADLTIATTADNDLLAWYDEWKLGNFARNIPSLESSNGFKLLGFPPMEQLDHFMKHGWSKVSDFQDASCISSERYSIAVISEAPDSWSKPQLLKAISRYQLYPTEQKLIELTTLETKLDMIVLHNLPQNTVNIIKTLKASTLLLNIPIFLLSDDE
;
A
#
# COMPACT_ATOMS: atom_id res chain seq x y z
N MET A 1 -7.71 -21.58 -44.26
CA MET A 1 -7.04 -20.82 -43.19
C MET A 1 -8.14 -20.32 -42.26
N SER A 2 -8.35 -21.00 -41.13
CA SER A 2 -9.35 -20.57 -40.15
C SER A 2 -8.84 -19.30 -39.47
N ASN A 3 -9.54 -18.19 -39.69
CA ASN A 3 -9.36 -16.97 -38.93
C ASN A 3 -9.88 -17.25 -37.51
N THR A 4 -9.03 -17.79 -36.64
CA THR A 4 -9.33 -17.89 -35.21
C THR A 4 -9.30 -16.46 -34.68
N GLU A 5 -10.46 -15.84 -34.47
CA GLU A 5 -10.58 -14.69 -33.56
C GLU A 5 -9.88 -15.10 -32.27
N LYS A 6 -8.71 -14.51 -32.01
CA LYS A 6 -8.08 -14.65 -30.70
C LYS A 6 -9.01 -13.95 -29.72
N ASP A 7 -9.37 -14.65 -28.66
CA ASP A 7 -10.10 -14.05 -27.55
C ASP A 7 -9.41 -12.73 -27.16
N PRO A 8 -10.19 -11.66 -26.89
CA PRO A 8 -9.63 -10.40 -26.47
C PRO A 8 -8.78 -10.61 -25.22
N ILE A 9 -7.59 -10.01 -25.22
CA ILE A 9 -6.65 -10.10 -24.11
C ILE A 9 -7.31 -9.47 -22.89
N LYS A 10 -7.46 -10.24 -21.82
CA LYS A 10 -7.98 -9.74 -20.56
C LYS A 10 -6.82 -9.25 -19.73
N ILE A 11 -6.93 -8.03 -19.20
CA ILE A 11 -5.96 -7.47 -18.28
C ILE A 11 -6.60 -7.36 -16.91
N ILE A 12 -5.96 -7.90 -15.89
CA ILE A 12 -6.34 -7.74 -14.49
C ILE A 12 -5.42 -6.69 -13.88
N VAL A 13 -5.98 -5.78 -13.08
CA VAL A 13 -5.22 -4.75 -12.36
C VAL A 13 -5.48 -4.86 -10.87
N TYR A 14 -4.44 -5.09 -10.08
CA TYR A 14 -4.49 -5.00 -8.62
C TYR A 14 -3.99 -3.62 -8.19
N ALA A 15 -4.82 -2.91 -7.42
CA ALA A 15 -4.56 -1.53 -7.06
C ALA A 15 -5.31 -1.11 -5.81
N ASP A 16 -4.82 -0.05 -5.15
CA ASP A 16 -5.40 0.52 -3.95
C ASP A 16 -5.80 1.98 -4.20
N LEU A 17 -6.99 2.38 -3.74
CA LEU A 17 -7.52 3.74 -3.89
C LEU A 17 -6.64 4.79 -3.19
N ASN A 18 -5.97 4.40 -2.10
CA ASN A 18 -5.10 5.27 -1.30
C ASN A 18 -3.66 5.39 -1.85
N CYS A 19 -3.39 4.86 -3.05
CA CYS A 19 -2.06 4.86 -3.66
C CYS A 19 -1.98 5.83 -4.85
N PRO A 20 -1.04 6.81 -4.85
CA PRO A 20 -0.96 7.82 -5.91
C PRO A 20 -0.52 7.23 -7.26
N TYR A 21 0.28 6.16 -7.26
CA TYR A 21 0.65 5.45 -8.49
C TYR A 21 -0.54 4.73 -9.13
N CYS A 22 -1.45 4.18 -8.32
CA CYS A 22 -2.66 3.53 -8.80
C CYS A 22 -3.65 4.53 -9.41
N TYR A 23 -3.75 5.71 -8.80
CA TYR A 23 -4.48 6.84 -9.38
C TYR A 23 -3.86 7.29 -10.71
N ALA A 24 -2.55 7.46 -10.76
CA ALA A 24 -1.88 7.86 -11.99
C ALA A 24 -2.09 6.84 -13.11
N LEU A 25 -2.06 5.54 -12.78
CA LEU A 25 -2.42 4.48 -13.72
C LEU A 25 -3.88 4.61 -14.21
N ASN A 26 -4.83 4.91 -13.32
CA ASN A 26 -6.21 5.17 -13.72
C ASN A 26 -6.29 6.30 -14.76
N GLU A 27 -5.68 7.45 -14.47
CA GLU A 27 -5.74 8.60 -15.39
C GLU A 27 -5.06 8.31 -16.73
N ARG A 28 -3.96 7.54 -16.76
CA ARG A 28 -3.37 7.11 -18.05
C ARG A 28 -4.29 6.20 -18.84
N LEU A 29 -4.97 5.26 -18.18
CA LEU A 29 -5.95 4.40 -18.84
C LEU A 29 -7.14 5.20 -19.40
N GLU A 30 -7.60 6.22 -18.66
CA GLU A 30 -8.63 7.16 -19.13
C GLU A 30 -8.16 7.94 -20.36
N GLN A 31 -6.95 8.51 -20.31
CA GLN A 31 -6.35 9.23 -21.44
C GLN A 31 -6.18 8.34 -22.69
N LEU A 32 -5.88 7.05 -22.51
CA LEU A 32 -5.77 6.07 -23.59
C LEU A 32 -7.14 5.56 -24.09
N GLY A 33 -8.24 5.85 -23.39
CA GLY A 33 -9.56 5.27 -23.68
C GLY A 33 -9.61 3.76 -23.44
N MET A 34 -8.79 3.24 -22.53
CA MET A 34 -8.61 1.80 -22.27
C MET A 34 -9.10 1.35 -20.88
N SER A 35 -9.71 2.23 -20.10
CA SER A 35 -10.16 1.90 -18.74
C SER A 35 -11.07 0.68 -18.66
N HIS A 36 -12.03 0.55 -19.58
CA HIS A 36 -12.94 -0.60 -19.61
C HIS A 36 -12.26 -1.93 -20.01
N ALA A 37 -11.03 -1.90 -20.56
CA ALA A 37 -10.26 -3.10 -20.87
C ALA A 37 -9.51 -3.65 -19.64
N ALA A 38 -9.42 -2.87 -18.57
CA ALA A 38 -8.77 -3.23 -17.32
C ALA A 38 -9.81 -3.79 -16.32
N ASN A 39 -9.71 -5.07 -16.01
CA ASN A 39 -10.49 -5.68 -14.93
C ASN A 39 -9.87 -5.28 -13.59
N TRP A 40 -10.42 -4.24 -12.98
CA TRP A 40 -9.91 -3.69 -11.73
C TRP A 40 -10.26 -4.57 -10.53
N ARG A 41 -9.27 -4.82 -9.67
CA ARG A 41 -9.39 -5.57 -8.43
C ARG A 41 -8.86 -4.71 -7.30
N PRO A 42 -9.73 -3.97 -6.58
CA PRO A 42 -9.29 -3.18 -5.44
C PRO A 42 -8.72 -4.10 -4.35
N ILE A 43 -7.57 -3.70 -3.81
CA ILE A 43 -6.92 -4.36 -2.66
C ILE A 43 -6.44 -3.31 -1.68
N GLU A 44 -6.28 -3.69 -0.42
CA GLU A 44 -5.54 -2.90 0.58
C GLU A 44 -4.12 -3.43 0.67
N HIS A 45 -3.15 -2.67 0.15
CA HIS A 45 -1.75 -3.12 0.11
C HIS A 45 -1.01 -2.94 1.43
N ALA A 46 -1.50 -2.06 2.32
CA ALA A 46 -0.86 -1.72 3.58
C ALA A 46 -1.89 -1.44 4.70
N PRO A 47 -2.73 -2.43 5.08
CA PRO A 47 -3.81 -2.24 6.06
C PRO A 47 -3.29 -1.83 7.45
N ASP A 48 -2.03 -2.14 7.76
CA ASP A 48 -1.40 -1.79 9.04
C ASP A 48 -1.17 -0.28 9.21
N ILE A 49 -1.23 0.53 8.15
CA ILE A 49 -1.04 1.99 8.24
C ILE A 49 -2.14 2.64 9.11
N TYR A 50 -3.30 1.99 9.25
CA TYR A 50 -4.43 2.53 10.00
C TYR A 50 -4.48 2.08 11.47
N LYS A 51 -3.51 1.27 11.91
CA LYS A 51 -3.42 0.83 13.32
C LYS A 51 -2.81 1.90 14.22
N HIS A 52 -2.30 3.00 13.65
CA HIS A 52 -1.69 4.11 14.37
C HIS A 52 -2.17 5.47 13.83
N ASN A 53 -1.94 6.53 14.62
CA ASN A 53 -2.25 7.89 14.18
C ASN A 53 -1.28 8.33 13.09
N PHE A 54 -1.80 8.94 12.01
CA PHE A 54 -0.98 9.44 10.90
C PHE A 54 0.16 10.35 11.38
N THR A 55 1.40 9.90 11.16
CA THR A 55 2.60 10.55 11.70
C THR A 55 3.26 11.49 10.68
N HIS A 56 4.25 12.26 11.14
CA HIS A 56 5.09 13.04 10.24
C HIS A 56 5.88 12.17 9.24
N ILE A 57 6.26 10.94 9.63
CA ILE A 57 6.96 9.99 8.76
C ILE A 57 6.03 9.54 7.64
N ASP A 58 4.79 9.16 7.98
CA ASP A 58 3.78 8.76 6.98
C ASP A 58 3.50 9.91 6.00
N LYS A 59 3.48 11.16 6.49
CA LYS A 59 3.34 12.36 5.64
C LYS A 59 4.53 12.55 4.70
N GLN A 60 5.77 12.37 5.16
CA GLN A 60 6.95 12.49 4.31
C GLN A 60 6.97 11.45 3.20
N GLU A 61 6.54 10.22 3.49
CA GLU A 61 6.49 9.15 2.50
C GLU A 61 5.39 9.39 1.47
N LEU A 62 4.22 9.83 1.91
CA LEU A 62 3.16 10.26 1.00
C LEU A 62 3.62 11.41 0.10
N ILE A 63 4.33 12.41 0.65
CA ILE A 63 4.93 13.51 -0.13
C ILE A 63 5.91 12.95 -1.17
N GLN A 64 6.76 12.00 -0.79
CA GLN A 64 7.75 11.42 -1.69
C GLN A 64 7.09 10.65 -2.84
N GLU A 65 6.07 9.87 -2.56
CA GLU A 65 5.32 9.12 -3.59
C GLU A 65 4.56 10.05 -4.54
N VAL A 66 3.90 11.09 -4.01
CA VAL A 66 3.20 12.11 -4.82
C VAL A 66 4.17 12.85 -5.72
N ASN A 67 5.31 13.31 -5.19
CA ASN A 67 6.34 13.99 -5.96
C ASN A 67 6.93 13.09 -7.05
N ASP A 68 7.12 11.80 -6.77
CA ASP A 68 7.60 10.85 -7.77
C ASP A 68 6.62 10.72 -8.93
N VAL A 69 5.32 10.61 -8.65
CA VAL A 69 4.27 10.60 -9.70
C VAL A 69 4.28 11.88 -10.51
N ILE A 70 4.30 13.05 -9.87
CA ILE A 70 4.33 14.35 -10.57
C ILE A 70 5.55 14.44 -11.49
N SER A 71 6.70 13.97 -11.03
CA SER A 71 7.93 13.99 -11.84
C SER A 71 7.84 13.08 -13.07
N LYS A 72 7.13 11.94 -12.96
CA LYS A 72 6.99 10.92 -14.01
C LYS A 72 5.77 11.14 -14.92
N SER A 73 4.80 11.93 -14.50
CA SER A 73 3.60 12.27 -15.27
C SER A 73 3.12 13.68 -14.94
N PRO A 74 3.82 14.72 -15.44
CA PRO A 74 3.44 16.12 -15.18
C PRO A 74 2.10 16.52 -15.82
N ASP A 75 1.57 15.69 -16.71
CA ASP A 75 0.27 15.82 -17.36
C ASP A 75 -0.91 15.37 -16.48
N ILE A 76 -0.65 14.59 -15.42
CA ILE A 76 -1.68 14.13 -14.48
C ILE A 76 -1.84 15.15 -13.37
N ILE A 77 -3.08 15.62 -13.18
CA ILE A 77 -3.43 16.48 -12.04
C ILE A 77 -3.38 15.64 -10.77
N LEU A 78 -2.43 15.92 -9.89
CA LEU A 78 -2.27 15.22 -8.61
C LEU A 78 -1.97 16.23 -7.51
N ASN A 79 -2.80 16.22 -6.48
CA ASN A 79 -2.66 17.02 -5.27
C ASN A 79 -2.26 16.13 -4.09
N LEU A 80 -1.52 16.70 -3.16
CA LEU A 80 -1.16 16.05 -1.91
C LEU A 80 -2.34 16.16 -0.92
N PRO A 81 -2.97 15.05 -0.50
CA PRO A 81 -3.99 15.11 0.54
C PRO A 81 -3.35 15.34 1.92
N ASP A 82 -4.16 15.80 2.89
CA ASP A 82 -3.68 16.10 4.24
C ASP A 82 -3.20 14.86 5.01
N PHE A 83 -3.78 13.69 4.69
CA PHE A 83 -3.43 12.38 5.23
C PHE A 83 -3.72 11.27 4.21
N ARG A 84 -3.30 10.04 4.52
CA ARG A 84 -3.65 8.83 3.75
C ARG A 84 -4.91 8.20 4.33
N PRO A 85 -6.08 8.27 3.66
CA PRO A 85 -7.32 7.73 4.21
C PRO A 85 -7.36 6.20 4.16
N ASN A 86 -8.18 5.60 5.02
CA ASN A 86 -8.51 4.18 4.95
C ASN A 86 -9.40 3.89 3.75
N SER A 87 -8.91 3.08 2.81
CA SER A 87 -9.62 2.75 1.57
C SER A 87 -10.59 1.58 1.70
N ASN A 88 -10.68 0.86 2.84
CA ASN A 88 -11.50 -0.34 3.00
C ASN A 88 -12.96 -0.11 2.60
N HIS A 89 -13.59 0.94 3.13
CA HIS A 89 -15.01 1.21 2.87
C HIS A 89 -15.24 1.55 1.40
N ALA A 90 -14.41 2.41 0.81
CA ALA A 90 -14.46 2.76 -0.60
C ALA A 90 -14.20 1.53 -1.51
N SER A 91 -13.26 0.66 -1.13
CA SER A 91 -12.96 -0.58 -1.84
C SER A 91 -14.12 -1.58 -1.82
N LYS A 92 -14.87 -1.66 -0.71
CA LYS A 92 -16.09 -2.49 -0.61
C LYS A 92 -17.22 -1.98 -1.49
N LEU A 93 -17.41 -0.66 -1.54
CA LEU A 93 -18.36 -0.04 -2.45
C LEU A 93 -17.96 -0.29 -3.91
N LEU A 94 -16.68 -0.12 -4.24
CA LEU A 94 -16.18 -0.39 -5.58
C LEU A 94 -16.33 -1.88 -5.95
N ALA A 95 -16.03 -2.81 -5.04
CA ALA A 95 -16.27 -4.25 -5.26
C ALA A 95 -17.75 -4.55 -5.54
N THR A 96 -18.65 -3.88 -4.82
CA THR A 96 -20.11 -3.98 -5.04
C THR A 96 -20.48 -3.47 -6.44
N VAL A 97 -19.94 -2.32 -6.86
CA VAL A 97 -20.17 -1.78 -8.22
C VAL A 97 -19.61 -2.74 -9.27
N ILE A 98 -18.40 -3.27 -9.11
CA ILE A 98 -17.80 -4.26 -10.03
C ILE A 98 -18.73 -5.47 -10.23
N GLN A 99 -19.35 -5.95 -9.16
CA GLN A 99 -20.17 -7.15 -9.18
C GLN A 99 -21.58 -6.93 -9.77
N TYR A 100 -22.24 -5.84 -9.39
CA TYR A 100 -23.66 -5.62 -9.70
C TYR A 100 -23.90 -4.57 -10.79
N HIS A 101 -22.94 -3.68 -11.02
CA HIS A 101 -23.00 -2.57 -11.97
C HIS A 101 -21.67 -2.39 -12.73
N PRO A 102 -21.15 -3.45 -13.40
CA PRO A 102 -19.84 -3.41 -14.06
C PRO A 102 -19.72 -2.29 -15.11
N GLU A 103 -20.83 -1.85 -15.70
CA GLU A 103 -20.89 -0.72 -16.62
C GLU A 103 -20.54 0.63 -15.97
N LYS A 104 -20.68 0.74 -14.65
CA LYS A 104 -20.39 1.92 -13.84
C LYS A 104 -19.05 1.85 -13.09
N GLU A 105 -18.33 0.74 -13.19
CA GLU A 105 -17.06 0.53 -12.48
C GLU A 105 -16.06 1.64 -12.75
N VAL A 106 -15.78 1.94 -14.03
CA VAL A 106 -14.78 2.95 -14.42
C VAL A 106 -15.17 4.33 -13.90
N GLU A 107 -16.45 4.68 -14.01
CA GLU A 107 -16.99 5.96 -13.53
C GLU A 107 -16.83 6.07 -12.00
N CYS A 108 -17.26 5.04 -11.26
CA CYS A 108 -17.16 4.99 -9.79
C CYS A 108 -15.71 5.02 -9.31
N ARG A 109 -14.83 4.21 -9.90
CA ARG A 109 -13.42 4.14 -9.54
C ARG A 109 -12.71 5.47 -9.81
N THR A 110 -12.93 6.05 -10.98
CA THR A 110 -12.36 7.35 -11.35
C THR A 110 -12.86 8.45 -10.43
N LEU A 111 -14.15 8.42 -10.06
CA LEU A 111 -14.72 9.36 -9.11
C LEU A 111 -14.03 9.30 -7.74
N PHE A 112 -13.88 8.10 -7.15
CA PHE A 112 -13.20 7.93 -5.86
C PHE A 112 -11.74 8.38 -5.90
N TYR A 113 -11.03 8.01 -6.96
CA TYR A 113 -9.66 8.45 -7.15
C TYR A 113 -9.53 9.97 -7.25
N ARG A 114 -10.34 10.62 -8.10
CA ARG A 114 -10.29 12.08 -8.28
C ARG A 114 -10.74 12.83 -7.03
N ALA A 115 -11.69 12.28 -6.27
CA ALA A 115 -12.09 12.83 -4.98
C ALA A 115 -10.89 12.93 -4.02
N LEU A 116 -10.13 11.85 -3.86
CA LEU A 116 -8.93 11.87 -3.02
C LEU A 116 -7.80 12.71 -3.63
N TRP A 117 -7.40 12.39 -4.86
CA TRP A 117 -6.12 12.84 -5.42
C TRP A 117 -6.19 14.15 -6.20
N GLN A 118 -7.37 14.59 -6.63
CA GLN A 118 -7.55 15.92 -7.23
C GLN A 118 -8.19 16.88 -6.24
N GLN A 119 -9.16 16.43 -5.44
CA GLN A 119 -9.96 17.32 -4.60
C GLN A 119 -9.52 17.31 -3.13
N GLY A 120 -8.69 16.36 -2.71
CA GLY A 120 -8.23 16.24 -1.32
C GLY A 120 -9.31 15.76 -0.35
N LEU A 121 -10.38 15.13 -0.86
CA LEU A 121 -11.49 14.63 -0.04
C LEU A 121 -11.11 13.35 0.70
N ASP A 122 -11.74 13.15 1.86
CA ASP A 122 -11.55 11.97 2.68
C ASP A 122 -12.45 10.81 2.24
N ILE A 123 -11.89 9.87 1.48
CA ILE A 123 -12.60 8.66 1.04
C ILE A 123 -12.77 7.60 2.15
N SER A 124 -12.37 7.89 3.40
CA SER A 124 -12.72 7.07 4.57
C SER A 124 -13.98 7.56 5.29
N ASP A 125 -14.44 8.78 5.00
CA ASP A 125 -15.69 9.33 5.53
C ASP A 125 -16.90 8.83 4.72
N ALA A 126 -17.88 8.26 5.44
CA ALA A 126 -19.07 7.70 4.83
C ALA A 126 -19.96 8.77 4.16
N ASN A 127 -20.00 9.99 4.69
CA ASN A 127 -20.81 11.05 4.07
C ASN A 127 -20.21 11.48 2.74
N THR A 128 -18.88 11.67 2.70
CA THR A 128 -18.14 11.93 1.48
C THR A 128 -18.41 10.85 0.42
N LEU A 129 -18.34 9.57 0.79
CA LEU A 129 -18.63 8.47 -0.15
C LEU A 129 -20.09 8.44 -0.63
N ASN A 130 -21.06 8.72 0.25
CA ASN A 130 -22.47 8.80 -0.12
C ASN A 130 -22.74 9.95 -1.11
N ASP A 131 -22.14 11.12 -0.89
CA ASP A 131 -22.27 12.27 -1.79
C ASP A 131 -21.67 11.97 -3.17
N LEU A 132 -20.52 11.30 -3.20
CA LEU A 132 -19.89 10.85 -4.45
C LEU A 132 -20.80 9.84 -5.17
N LEU A 133 -21.28 8.80 -4.49
CA LEU A 133 -22.16 7.80 -5.09
C LEU A 133 -23.48 8.41 -5.58
N ALA A 134 -24.06 9.35 -4.84
CA ALA A 134 -25.26 10.06 -5.27
C ALA A 134 -25.04 10.82 -6.59
N SER A 135 -23.83 11.35 -6.83
CA SER A 135 -23.50 12.06 -8.07
C SER A 135 -23.49 11.18 -9.33
N ILE A 136 -23.46 9.85 -9.16
CA ILE A 136 -23.48 8.85 -10.24
C ILE A 136 -24.72 7.93 -10.17
N ASP A 137 -25.80 8.42 -9.53
CA ASP A 137 -27.09 7.73 -9.35
C ASP A 137 -27.06 6.47 -8.47
N PHE A 138 -26.13 6.42 -7.50
CA PHE A 138 -25.93 5.31 -6.55
C PHE A 138 -26.15 5.69 -5.08
N ALA A 139 -27.01 6.67 -4.81
CA ALA A 139 -27.28 7.15 -3.45
C ALA A 139 -27.69 6.04 -2.45
N ASP A 140 -28.37 4.99 -2.94
CA ASP A 140 -28.87 3.87 -2.13
C ASP A 140 -28.02 2.59 -2.27
N LEU A 141 -26.79 2.69 -2.79
CA LEU A 141 -25.92 1.51 -2.96
C LEU A 141 -25.56 0.91 -1.59
N THR A 142 -25.99 -0.32 -1.36
CA THR A 142 -25.61 -1.09 -0.17
C THR A 142 -24.43 -1.99 -0.49
N ILE A 143 -23.42 -2.00 0.36
CA ILE A 143 -22.27 -2.92 0.25
C ILE A 143 -22.77 -4.37 0.15
N ALA A 144 -22.29 -5.08 -0.88
CA ALA A 144 -22.58 -6.48 -1.09
C ALA A 144 -22.13 -7.33 0.11
N THR A 145 -22.92 -8.33 0.47
CA THR A 145 -22.54 -9.30 1.51
C THR A 145 -21.30 -10.12 1.13
N THR A 146 -20.95 -10.19 -0.16
CA THR A 146 -19.75 -10.86 -0.66
C THR A 146 -18.53 -9.96 -0.74
N ALA A 147 -18.66 -8.64 -0.59
CA ALA A 147 -17.57 -7.69 -0.85
C ALA A 147 -16.30 -7.99 -0.03
N ASP A 148 -16.43 -8.37 1.24
CA ASP A 148 -15.29 -8.78 2.07
C ASP A 148 -14.58 -10.03 1.52
N ASN A 149 -15.34 -11.01 1.03
CA ASN A 149 -14.77 -12.23 0.45
C ASN A 149 -14.10 -11.93 -0.90
N ASP A 150 -14.68 -11.04 -1.71
CA ASP A 150 -14.14 -10.64 -3.00
C ASP A 150 -12.80 -9.90 -2.82
N LEU A 151 -12.75 -8.92 -1.89
CA LEU A 151 -11.52 -8.20 -1.56
C LEU A 151 -10.43 -9.14 -1.02
N LEU A 152 -10.80 -10.08 -0.13
CA LEU A 152 -9.85 -11.05 0.41
C LEU A 152 -9.31 -11.97 -0.69
N ALA A 153 -10.17 -12.46 -1.59
CA ALA A 153 -9.76 -13.29 -2.71
C ALA A 153 -8.78 -12.55 -3.63
N TRP A 154 -9.09 -11.29 -4.00
CA TRP A 154 -8.19 -10.49 -4.83
C TRP A 154 -6.87 -10.16 -4.15
N TYR A 155 -6.89 -9.92 -2.84
CA TYR A 155 -5.68 -9.72 -2.05
C TYR A 155 -4.81 -10.98 -2.04
N ASP A 156 -5.40 -12.16 -1.83
CA ASP A 156 -4.66 -13.43 -1.84
C ASP A 156 -4.09 -13.76 -3.23
N GLU A 157 -4.87 -13.52 -4.31
CA GLU A 157 -4.39 -13.66 -5.68
C GLU A 157 -3.19 -12.77 -5.96
N TRP A 158 -3.23 -11.49 -5.56
CA TRP A 158 -2.10 -10.58 -5.69
C TRP A 158 -0.91 -10.99 -4.81
N LYS A 159 -1.16 -11.38 -3.56
CA LYS A 159 -0.10 -11.76 -2.61
C LYS A 159 0.66 -13.01 -3.09
N LEU A 160 -0.06 -13.98 -3.65
CA LEU A 160 0.49 -15.24 -4.14
C LEU A 160 0.96 -15.16 -5.61
N GLY A 161 0.50 -14.17 -6.36
CA GLY A 161 0.72 -14.02 -7.79
C GLY A 161 2.11 -13.52 -8.22
N ASN A 162 3.14 -13.60 -7.37
CA ASN A 162 4.52 -13.16 -7.69
C ASN A 162 4.63 -11.70 -8.16
N PHE A 163 3.77 -10.80 -7.67
CA PHE A 163 3.84 -9.36 -7.98
C PHE A 163 4.87 -8.60 -7.13
N ALA A 164 5.74 -9.31 -6.40
CA ALA A 164 6.68 -8.75 -5.43
C ALA A 164 6.04 -7.81 -4.39
N ARG A 165 4.72 -7.96 -4.16
CA ARG A 165 3.89 -7.06 -3.37
C ARG A 165 3.94 -5.60 -3.85
N ASN A 166 4.05 -5.40 -5.16
CA ASN A 166 3.97 -4.08 -5.79
C ASN A 166 2.54 -3.73 -6.17
N ILE A 167 2.19 -2.46 -6.02
CA ILE A 167 1.04 -1.86 -6.68
C ILE A 167 1.42 -0.55 -7.40
N PRO A 168 0.70 -0.17 -8.47
CA PRO A 168 -0.26 -1.02 -9.18
C PRO A 168 0.42 -2.23 -9.84
N SER A 169 -0.32 -3.31 -10.06
CA SER A 169 0.18 -4.51 -10.72
C SER A 169 -0.81 -5.00 -11.75
N LEU A 170 -0.33 -5.23 -12.97
CA LEU A 170 -1.15 -5.72 -14.07
C LEU A 170 -0.72 -7.13 -14.46
N GLU A 171 -1.71 -7.97 -14.79
CA GLU A 171 -1.50 -9.30 -15.34
C GLU A 171 -2.40 -9.51 -16.55
N SER A 172 -1.82 -9.99 -17.65
CA SER A 172 -2.57 -10.37 -18.84
C SER A 172 -3.04 -11.81 -18.76
N SER A 173 -4.08 -12.16 -19.52
CA SER A 173 -4.51 -13.55 -19.74
C SER A 173 -3.44 -14.45 -20.34
N ASN A 174 -2.35 -13.87 -20.87
CA ASN A 174 -1.18 -14.59 -21.38
C ASN A 174 -0.12 -14.86 -20.29
N GLY A 175 -0.35 -14.43 -19.04
CA GLY A 175 0.54 -14.63 -17.91
C GLY A 175 1.69 -13.61 -17.78
N PHE A 176 1.78 -12.63 -18.69
CA PHE A 176 2.73 -11.53 -18.56
C PHE A 176 2.27 -10.52 -17.54
N LYS A 177 3.23 -9.92 -16.84
CA LYS A 177 3.00 -8.96 -15.76
C LYS A 177 3.69 -7.63 -16.05
N LEU A 178 3.08 -6.55 -15.57
CA LEU A 178 3.64 -5.21 -15.57
C LEU A 178 3.45 -4.63 -14.16
N LEU A 179 4.55 -4.23 -13.52
CA LEU A 179 4.56 -3.83 -12.11
C LEU A 179 4.82 -2.33 -12.00
N GLY A 180 4.20 -1.67 -11.03
CA GLY A 180 4.37 -0.24 -10.79
C GLY A 180 3.67 0.64 -11.83
N PHE A 181 4.08 1.90 -11.89
CA PHE A 181 3.55 2.91 -12.80
C PHE A 181 4.42 3.04 -14.08
N PRO A 182 4.08 2.32 -15.17
CA PRO A 182 4.88 2.25 -16.38
C PRO A 182 4.71 3.51 -17.24
N PRO A 183 5.72 3.91 -18.05
CA PRO A 183 5.56 4.96 -19.07
C PRO A 183 4.38 4.71 -20.02
N MET A 184 3.81 5.78 -20.57
CA MET A 184 2.59 5.74 -21.42
C MET A 184 2.69 4.74 -22.57
N GLU A 185 3.80 4.74 -23.32
CA GLU A 185 4.01 3.83 -24.45
C GLU A 185 4.04 2.36 -24.02
N GLN A 186 4.67 2.08 -22.87
CA GLN A 186 4.75 0.73 -22.32
C GLN A 186 3.37 0.23 -21.87
N LEU A 187 2.56 1.10 -21.26
CA LEU A 187 1.19 0.81 -20.86
C LEU A 187 0.31 0.53 -22.08
N ASP A 188 0.31 1.42 -23.07
CA ASP A 188 -0.46 1.25 -24.31
C ASP A 188 -0.13 -0.07 -25.03
N HIS A 189 1.16 -0.39 -25.14
CA HIS A 189 1.62 -1.66 -25.70
C HIS A 189 1.14 -2.86 -24.88
N PHE A 190 1.26 -2.79 -23.55
CA PHE A 190 0.83 -3.88 -22.66
C PHE A 190 -0.68 -4.13 -22.77
N MET A 191 -1.50 -3.06 -22.78
CA MET A 191 -2.95 -3.17 -22.90
C MET A 191 -3.38 -3.75 -24.26
N LYS A 192 -2.70 -3.38 -25.36
CA LYS A 192 -3.01 -3.88 -26.71
C LYS A 192 -2.54 -5.30 -26.96
N HIS A 193 -1.41 -5.70 -26.38
CA HIS A 193 -0.73 -6.93 -26.76
C HIS A 193 -0.61 -7.95 -25.63
N GLY A 194 -0.96 -7.59 -24.40
CA GLY A 194 -0.87 -8.47 -23.23
C GLY A 194 0.56 -8.82 -22.85
N TRP A 195 1.55 -8.07 -23.34
CA TRP A 195 2.95 -8.19 -22.95
C TRP A 195 3.65 -6.87 -23.24
N SER A 196 4.76 -6.64 -22.57
CA SER A 196 5.65 -5.52 -22.88
C SER A 196 7.09 -5.95 -22.66
N LYS A 197 8.03 -5.29 -23.34
CA LYS A 197 9.44 -5.44 -22.97
C LYS A 197 9.63 -4.75 -21.62
N VAL A 198 10.38 -5.39 -20.74
CA VAL A 198 10.85 -4.74 -19.51
C VAL A 198 11.70 -3.56 -19.96
N SER A 199 11.20 -2.34 -19.79
CA SER A 199 12.04 -1.16 -19.91
C SER A 199 12.99 -1.15 -18.71
N ASP A 200 14.21 -0.66 -18.87
CA ASP A 200 15.17 -0.41 -17.78
C ASP A 200 14.68 0.67 -16.77
N PHE A 201 13.39 1.00 -16.81
CA PHE A 201 12.72 1.89 -15.89
C PHE A 201 12.67 1.20 -14.53
N GLN A 202 13.25 1.82 -13.51
CA GLN A 202 12.94 1.52 -12.12
C GLN A 202 11.46 1.88 -11.91
N ASP A 203 10.59 0.92 -12.19
CA ASP A 203 9.14 1.12 -12.13
C ASP A 203 8.77 1.64 -10.74
N ALA A 204 8.21 2.85 -10.75
CA ALA A 204 7.68 3.51 -9.57
C ALA A 204 6.62 2.59 -8.98
N SER A 205 6.96 1.89 -7.91
CA SER A 205 6.07 0.93 -7.28
C SER A 205 6.04 1.22 -5.79
N CYS A 206 4.84 1.25 -5.22
CA CYS A 206 4.71 1.04 -3.79
C CYS A 206 5.00 -0.44 -3.56
N ILE A 207 6.23 -0.76 -3.17
CA ILE A 207 6.53 -2.03 -2.54
C ILE A 207 5.80 -2.00 -1.19
N SER A 208 5.00 -3.02 -0.89
CA SER A 208 4.56 -3.29 0.49
C SER A 208 5.80 -3.37 1.38
N SER A 209 6.21 -2.24 1.96
CA SER A 209 7.23 -2.24 2.99
C SER A 209 6.56 -2.79 4.24
N GLU A 210 6.71 -4.10 4.44
CA GLU A 210 6.80 -4.61 5.80
C GLU A 210 8.01 -3.92 6.41
N ARG A 211 7.85 -2.68 6.88
CA ARG A 211 8.93 -1.99 7.57
C ARG A 211 9.30 -2.85 8.75
N TYR A 212 10.60 -3.12 8.88
CA TYR A 212 11.10 -3.85 10.03
C TYR A 212 10.60 -3.18 11.29
N SER A 213 10.00 -3.96 12.17
CA SER A 213 9.52 -3.54 13.48
C SER A 213 10.64 -3.75 14.48
N ILE A 214 11.16 -2.66 15.04
CA ILE A 214 12.34 -2.64 15.90
C ILE A 214 11.96 -2.14 17.30
N ALA A 215 12.30 -2.89 18.34
CA ALA A 215 12.14 -2.43 19.71
C ALA A 215 13.48 -1.85 20.16
N VAL A 216 13.49 -0.61 20.64
CA VAL A 216 14.69 0.04 21.17
C VAL A 216 14.55 0.17 22.67
N ILE A 217 15.43 -0.45 23.44
CA ILE A 217 15.50 -0.31 24.89
C ILE A 217 16.55 0.74 25.24
N SER A 218 16.13 1.82 25.91
CA SER A 218 17.01 2.91 26.33
C SER A 218 16.52 3.56 27.62
N GLU A 219 17.46 3.83 28.55
CA GLU A 219 17.17 4.46 29.85
C GLU A 219 16.77 5.95 29.74
N ALA A 220 17.13 6.62 28.64
CA ALA A 220 16.85 8.02 28.38
C ALA A 220 16.30 8.20 26.95
N PRO A 221 15.03 7.84 26.70
CA PRO A 221 14.44 7.91 25.36
C PRO A 221 14.46 9.34 24.76
N ASP A 222 14.54 10.36 25.62
CA ASP A 222 14.58 11.77 25.22
C ASP A 222 15.98 12.26 24.81
N SER A 223 17.06 11.55 25.16
CA SER A 223 18.45 11.96 24.86
C SER A 223 19.05 11.27 23.63
N TRP A 224 18.37 10.28 23.06
CA TRP A 224 18.88 9.57 21.89
C TRP A 224 18.79 10.46 20.64
N SER A 225 19.94 10.81 20.05
CA SER A 225 20.02 11.64 18.84
C SER A 225 19.54 10.93 17.57
N LYS A 226 19.20 9.64 17.67
CA LYS A 226 18.61 8.77 16.63
C LYS A 226 19.53 8.62 15.40
N PRO A 227 20.12 7.43 15.14
CA PRO A 227 20.80 7.17 13.87
C PRO A 227 19.84 7.45 12.72
N GLN A 228 20.23 8.32 11.79
CA GLN A 228 19.42 8.66 10.61
C GLN A 228 19.02 7.40 9.83
N LEU A 229 19.89 6.38 9.84
CA LEU A 229 19.65 5.09 9.21
C LEU A 229 18.39 4.38 9.74
N LEU A 230 18.18 4.32 11.07
CA LEU A 230 17.03 3.62 11.65
C LEU A 230 15.70 4.32 11.33
N LYS A 231 15.71 5.65 11.21
CA LYS A 231 14.54 6.43 10.78
C LYS A 231 14.13 6.12 9.34
N ALA A 232 15.09 5.80 8.47
CA ALA A 232 14.85 5.63 7.03
C ALA A 232 14.37 4.22 6.64
N ILE A 233 14.63 3.20 7.46
CA ILE A 233 14.45 1.79 7.05
C ILE A 233 13.52 0.96 7.95
N SER A 234 13.04 1.51 9.07
CA SER A 234 12.33 0.71 10.07
C SER A 234 11.28 1.50 10.86
N ARG A 235 10.23 0.79 11.31
CA ARG A 235 9.34 1.24 12.38
C ARG A 235 10.02 0.87 13.69
N TYR A 236 10.26 1.83 14.57
CA TYR A 236 10.83 1.51 15.87
C TYR A 236 9.98 2.06 17.02
N GLN A 237 9.95 1.32 18.13
CA GLN A 237 9.27 1.71 19.35
C GLN A 237 10.25 1.71 20.51
N LEU A 238 10.23 2.79 21.28
CA LEU A 238 11.10 2.97 22.44
C LEU A 238 10.47 2.35 23.68
N TYR A 239 11.28 1.61 24.42
CA TYR A 239 10.94 0.99 25.69
C TYR A 239 11.94 1.45 26.74
N PRO A 240 11.48 1.89 27.92
CA PRO A 240 12.39 2.31 28.98
C PRO A 240 13.15 1.12 29.59
N THR A 241 12.56 -0.08 29.56
CA THR A 241 13.13 -1.31 30.13
C THR A 241 12.71 -2.55 29.35
N GLU A 242 13.43 -3.66 29.52
CA GLU A 242 13.08 -4.96 28.95
C GLU A 242 11.79 -5.54 29.51
N GLN A 243 11.47 -5.28 30.78
CA GLN A 243 10.20 -5.73 31.37
C GLN A 243 9.02 -5.06 30.67
N LYS A 244 9.16 -3.78 30.29
CA LYS A 244 8.09 -3.07 29.59
C LYS A 244 7.86 -3.61 28.17
N LEU A 245 8.95 -3.97 27.47
CA LEU A 245 8.85 -4.66 26.19
C LEU A 245 8.14 -6.01 26.34
N ILE A 246 8.53 -6.82 27.32
CA ILE A 246 7.91 -8.15 27.56
C ILE A 246 6.42 -8.02 27.89
N GLU A 247 6.04 -7.06 28.75
CA GLU A 247 4.64 -6.83 29.15
C GLU A 247 3.75 -6.47 27.94
N LEU A 248 4.27 -5.68 27.01
CA LEU A 248 3.51 -5.18 25.86
C LEU A 248 3.59 -6.09 24.63
N THR A 249 4.48 -7.08 24.62
CA THR A 249 4.61 -8.02 23.49
C THR A 249 3.53 -9.09 23.57
N THR A 250 2.74 -9.21 22.50
CA THR A 250 1.70 -10.23 22.32
C THR A 250 2.07 -11.22 21.21
N LEU A 251 1.32 -12.32 21.06
CA LEU A 251 1.47 -13.27 19.95
C LEU A 251 1.28 -12.64 18.56
N GLU A 252 0.55 -11.53 18.48
CA GLU A 252 0.31 -10.78 17.24
C GLU A 252 1.38 -9.69 16.99
N THR A 253 2.26 -9.44 17.97
CA THR A 253 3.32 -8.44 17.84
C THR A 253 4.41 -8.97 16.92
N LYS A 254 4.46 -8.46 15.68
CA LYS A 254 5.58 -8.73 14.77
C LYS A 254 6.75 -7.82 15.15
N LEU A 255 7.82 -8.43 15.63
CA LEU A 255 9.07 -7.74 15.95
C LEU A 255 10.20 -8.42 15.19
N ASP A 256 10.97 -7.64 14.44
CA ASP A 256 12.06 -8.14 13.59
C ASP A 256 13.42 -7.98 14.28
N MET A 257 13.53 -7.04 15.23
CA MET A 257 14.80 -6.73 15.90
C MET A 257 14.58 -6.06 17.27
N ILE A 258 15.50 -6.30 18.20
CA ILE A 258 15.65 -5.52 19.44
C ILE A 258 17.00 -4.82 19.41
N VAL A 259 17.03 -3.52 19.73
CA VAL A 259 18.24 -2.71 19.88
C VAL A 259 18.36 -2.29 21.34
N LEU A 260 19.52 -2.54 21.94
CA LEU A 260 19.87 -2.06 23.27
C LEU A 260 20.79 -0.86 23.10
N HIS A 261 20.37 0.31 23.59
CA HIS A 261 21.02 1.58 23.33
C HIS A 261 21.46 2.30 24.60
N ASN A 262 22.76 2.67 24.69
CA ASN A 262 23.39 3.40 25.79
C ASN A 262 23.01 2.88 27.18
N LEU A 263 23.11 1.56 27.38
CA LEU A 263 22.81 0.93 28.67
C LEU A 263 24.10 0.83 29.50
N PRO A 264 24.24 1.60 30.59
CA PRO A 264 25.52 1.78 31.27
C PRO A 264 25.96 0.56 32.08
N GLN A 265 25.05 -0.36 32.46
CA GLN A 265 25.37 -1.64 33.13
C GLN A 265 24.35 -2.75 32.83
N ASN A 266 24.80 -4.01 32.89
CA ASN A 266 23.98 -5.23 32.87
C ASN A 266 23.27 -5.65 31.57
N THR A 267 23.75 -5.21 30.40
CA THR A 267 23.28 -5.64 29.06
C THR A 267 23.12 -7.16 28.92
N VAL A 268 24.04 -7.94 29.51
CA VAL A 268 23.98 -9.41 29.50
C VAL A 268 22.74 -9.95 30.24
N ASN A 269 22.36 -9.33 31.35
CA ASN A 269 21.16 -9.74 32.10
C ASN A 269 19.90 -9.35 31.35
N ILE A 270 19.88 -8.18 30.71
CA ILE A 270 18.79 -7.76 29.83
C ILE A 270 18.59 -8.77 28.69
N ILE A 271 19.68 -9.15 28.01
CA ILE A 271 19.64 -10.18 26.96
C ILE A 271 19.10 -11.50 27.52
N LYS A 272 19.57 -11.95 28.68
CA LYS A 272 19.06 -13.19 29.32
C LYS A 272 17.57 -13.12 29.61
N THR A 273 17.09 -12.00 30.14
CA THR A 273 15.66 -11.77 30.43
C THR A 273 14.83 -11.81 29.14
N LEU A 274 15.27 -11.11 28.09
CA LEU A 274 14.59 -11.12 26.79
C LEU A 274 14.58 -12.51 26.16
N LYS A 275 15.69 -13.25 26.23
CA LYS A 275 15.80 -14.61 25.70
C LYS A 275 15.08 -15.67 26.53
N ALA A 276 14.70 -15.38 27.77
CA ALA A 276 13.84 -16.24 28.57
C ALA A 276 12.35 -16.15 28.14
N SER A 277 11.95 -15.09 27.43
CA SER A 277 10.60 -14.96 26.89
C SER A 277 10.41 -15.80 25.63
N THR A 278 9.38 -16.64 25.60
CA THR A 278 9.04 -17.47 24.44
C THR A 278 8.71 -16.64 23.20
N LEU A 279 8.15 -15.44 23.38
CA LEU A 279 7.79 -14.53 22.29
C LEU A 279 9.00 -13.82 21.68
N LEU A 280 10.07 -13.62 22.46
CA LEU A 280 11.25 -12.83 22.05
C LEU A 280 12.50 -13.69 21.81
N LEU A 281 12.46 -14.98 22.15
CA LEU A 281 13.59 -15.91 22.08
C LEU A 281 14.33 -15.86 20.73
N ASN A 282 13.59 -15.81 19.63
CA ASN A 282 14.14 -15.85 18.28
C ASN A 282 14.43 -14.48 17.67
N ILE A 283 14.07 -13.39 18.34
CA ILE A 283 14.26 -12.04 17.81
C ILE A 283 15.72 -11.63 18.00
N PRO A 284 16.45 -11.22 16.94
CA PRO A 284 17.84 -10.81 17.07
C PRO A 284 17.99 -9.55 17.92
N ILE A 285 19.05 -9.52 18.73
CA ILE A 285 19.36 -8.40 19.64
C ILE A 285 20.68 -7.75 19.19
N PHE A 286 20.66 -6.43 19.00
CA PHE A 286 21.81 -5.63 18.63
C PHE A 286 22.17 -4.65 19.74
N LEU A 287 23.47 -4.39 19.90
CA LEU A 287 23.98 -3.39 20.82
C LEU A 287 24.39 -2.17 20.02
N LEU A 288 23.88 -1.01 20.40
CA LEU A 288 24.21 0.26 19.76
C LEU A 288 24.79 1.21 20.82
N SER A 289 26.09 1.52 20.69
CA SER A 289 26.76 2.56 21.47
C SER A 289 26.80 3.86 20.66
N ASP A 290 26.67 5.01 21.34
CA ASP A 290 26.94 6.33 20.75
C ASP A 290 28.45 6.69 20.74
N ASP A 291 29.33 5.75 21.04
CA ASP A 291 30.79 5.96 20.94
C ASP A 291 31.19 6.13 19.46
N GLU A 292 31.50 7.37 19.08
CA GLU A 292 32.13 7.90 17.84
C GLU A 292 31.99 7.09 16.54
#